data_AF-A0A6C1RPL2-F1
#
_entry.id   AF-A0A6C1RPL2-F1
#
_cell.length_a   1.000
_cell.length_b   1.000
_cell.length_c   1.000
_cell.angle_alpha   90.00
_cell.angle_beta   90.00
_cell.angle_gamma   90.00
#
_symmetry.space_group_name_H-M   'P 1'
#
loop_
_entity.id
_entity.type
_entity.pdbx_description
1 polymer ?
#
loop_
_entity_poly.entity_id
_entity_poly.type
_entity_poly.pdbx_seq_one_letter_code
_entity_poly.pdbx_strand_id
1 'polypeptide(L)'
;MQMKTLISALLLFVVPLALVALEVDREELESQITRAVEFQNYQGPYERVDTIEAIRSIGAALAAGPRGAGETADYFGRYQMIHAVDPEQPQGLDADILVILDGGRVDHIDNIRRILGAYLEQAYHYSASQAWRIAEFVTIYNAIYRGELDFFAGRYKPVVIENLSADNVGIAVRYSEWPGKTRLVTPLSSAAGPGEIGSVDALALTDERVVEELRTRPDMALEERREMVDLAERAIEEQEQRIEREAEQIAAEREAVEREREQIDQERETIGEQELEERERTIAEREDAIAAREEALERERDEVDTRIDEVRERREEIAEDTRTVMERAPAALVDDIREVLFVQTRMRGGRPLGQLVIIDGETATVLRRSELDTLTSRRVERWANDHLVVAERDGAARLVRVDSASLQPSTVGSAELFPESAVVPRPDRGEIFAVVRDGEGWYLGKFNSSLALLERSSVRVDPFSYIAPAQDVVYVQRSDGIIVGLSLDDLSQ
;
A
#
# COMPACT_ATOMS: atom_id res chain seq x y z
N MET A 1 -9.82 5.06 94.60
CA MET A 1 -9.92 6.36 95.32
C MET A 1 -8.97 7.34 94.65
N GLN A 2 -9.45 8.54 94.31
CA GLN A 2 -8.77 9.70 93.68
C GLN A 2 -8.44 9.53 92.19
N MET A 3 -9.09 10.17 91.20
CA MET A 3 -9.55 11.56 90.98
C MET A 3 -8.42 12.58 90.79
N LYS A 4 -8.33 13.13 89.57
CA LYS A 4 -8.05 14.53 89.18
C LYS A 4 -8.01 14.63 87.64
N THR A 5 -9.13 14.96 86.98
CA THR A 5 -9.46 16.30 86.44
C THR A 5 -8.31 17.00 85.71
N LEU A 6 -8.45 17.23 84.40
CA LEU A 6 -8.58 18.60 83.90
C LEU A 6 -9.22 18.67 82.50
N ILE A 7 -10.17 19.60 82.41
CA ILE A 7 -10.93 20.10 81.28
C ILE A 7 -10.02 20.97 80.40
N SER A 8 -10.13 20.92 79.07
CA SER A 8 -10.13 22.15 78.23
C SER A 8 -10.42 21.92 76.75
N ALA A 9 -11.38 22.72 76.28
CA ALA A 9 -11.48 23.34 74.96
C ALA A 9 -11.63 22.46 73.71
N LEU A 10 -12.90 22.22 73.37
CA LEU A 10 -13.40 21.93 72.03
C LEU A 10 -13.05 23.10 71.08
N LEU A 11 -12.07 22.91 70.21
CA LEU A 11 -11.85 23.75 69.03
C LEU A 11 -12.39 22.97 67.82
N LEU A 12 -13.55 23.39 67.32
CA LEU A 12 -14.20 22.80 66.16
C LEU A 12 -13.39 23.17 64.91
N PHE A 13 -12.43 22.32 64.53
CA PHE A 13 -11.73 22.44 63.26
C PHE A 13 -12.64 21.83 62.17
N VAL A 14 -13.35 22.68 61.44
CA VAL A 14 -14.03 22.29 60.20
C VAL A 14 -12.94 22.01 59.17
N VAL A 15 -12.60 20.73 59.01
CA VAL A 15 -11.76 20.24 57.92
C VAL A 15 -12.62 20.26 56.65
N PRO A 16 -12.26 21.00 55.59
CA PRO A 16 -12.92 20.83 54.31
C PRO A 16 -12.50 19.45 53.77
N LEU A 17 -13.48 18.55 53.56
CA LEU A 17 -13.28 17.37 52.73
C LEU A 17 -12.88 17.87 51.35
N ALA A 18 -11.59 17.78 51.03
CA ALA A 18 -11.14 17.79 49.66
C ALA A 18 -11.73 16.53 49.00
N LEU A 19 -12.75 16.75 48.17
CA LEU A 19 -13.13 15.82 47.12
C LEU A 19 -11.89 15.61 46.25
N VAL A 20 -11.15 14.55 46.55
CA VAL A 20 -10.20 13.97 45.60
C VAL A 20 -11.07 13.37 44.51
N ALA A 21 -11.30 14.15 43.47
CA ALA A 21 -11.69 13.60 42.18
C ALA A 21 -10.65 12.54 41.84
N LEU A 22 -11.08 11.30 41.56
CA LEU A 22 -10.23 10.38 40.83
C LEU A 22 -9.92 11.08 39.50
N GLU A 23 -8.74 11.70 39.40
CA GLU A 23 -8.08 11.88 38.13
C GLU A 23 -7.83 10.46 37.62
N VAL A 24 -8.81 9.96 36.85
CA VAL A 24 -8.60 8.80 36.00
C VAL A 24 -7.38 9.14 35.16
N ASP A 25 -6.39 8.27 35.28
CA ASP A 25 -5.05 8.39 34.75
C ASP A 25 -5.09 8.70 33.24
N ARG A 26 -5.09 9.98 32.90
CA ARG A 26 -5.15 10.46 31.52
C ARG A 26 -3.86 10.09 30.76
N GLU A 27 -2.77 9.88 31.49
CA GLU A 27 -1.53 9.31 30.96
C GLU A 27 -1.68 7.82 30.57
N GLU A 28 -2.49 7.03 31.27
CA GLU A 28 -2.70 5.61 30.89
C GLU A 28 -3.54 5.48 29.60
N LEU A 29 -4.53 6.37 29.40
CA LEU A 29 -5.32 6.47 28.17
C LEU A 29 -4.54 7.08 26.99
N GLU A 30 -3.68 8.07 27.23
CA GLU A 30 -2.82 8.66 26.19
C GLU A 30 -1.60 7.75 25.84
N SER A 31 -1.17 6.86 26.75
CA SER A 31 -0.05 5.94 26.53
C SER A 31 -0.35 4.76 25.59
N GLN A 32 -1.62 4.50 25.27
CA GLN A 32 -1.97 3.50 24.25
C GLN A 32 -1.98 4.07 22.82
N ILE A 33 -1.97 5.39 22.67
CA ILE A 33 -1.94 6.11 21.38
C ILE A 33 -0.50 6.22 20.82
N THR A 34 0.52 5.92 21.62
CA THR A 34 1.93 6.27 21.31
C THR A 34 2.79 5.15 20.73
N ARG A 35 2.21 4.02 20.31
CA ARG A 35 2.95 3.01 19.54
C ARG A 35 2.39 2.93 18.13
N ALA A 36 3.20 3.38 17.17
CA ALA A 36 2.97 3.11 15.75
C ALA A 36 2.53 1.65 15.56
N VAL A 37 1.48 1.42 14.77
CA VAL A 37 0.94 0.10 14.44
C VAL A 37 2.00 -0.68 13.66
N GLU A 38 2.79 -1.45 14.40
CA GLU A 38 3.82 -2.32 13.86
C GLU A 38 3.44 -3.78 14.07
N PHE A 39 3.02 -4.44 12.98
CA PHE A 39 2.64 -5.85 13.01
C PHE A 39 3.86 -6.75 13.20
N GLN A 40 3.81 -7.57 14.25
CA GLN A 40 4.82 -8.59 14.57
C GLN A 40 4.45 -9.89 13.87
N ASN A 41 5.07 -10.13 12.71
CA ASN A 41 4.89 -11.34 11.91
C ASN A 41 5.76 -12.51 12.43
N TYR A 42 5.42 -13.75 12.05
CA TYR A 42 6.24 -14.92 12.37
C TYR A 42 7.60 -14.87 11.63
N GLN A 43 8.67 -15.13 12.39
CA GLN A 43 10.07 -15.10 11.90
C GLN A 43 10.77 -16.46 12.06
N GLY A 44 10.05 -17.50 12.48
CA GLY A 44 10.62 -18.84 12.68
C GLY A 44 10.68 -19.67 11.40
N PRO A 45 11.20 -20.90 11.48
CA PRO A 45 11.23 -21.80 10.33
C PRO A 45 9.81 -22.19 9.91
N TYR A 46 9.57 -22.24 8.60
CA TYR A 46 8.30 -22.65 8.01
C TYR A 46 8.35 -24.14 7.62
N GLU A 47 7.42 -24.94 8.13
CA GLU A 47 7.23 -26.32 7.65
C GLU A 47 6.53 -26.36 6.28
N ARG A 48 5.74 -25.33 5.99
CA ARG A 48 5.02 -25.15 4.73
C ARG A 48 4.90 -23.65 4.43
N VAL A 49 5.16 -23.29 3.17
CA VAL A 49 4.95 -21.93 2.64
C VAL A 49 3.90 -22.05 1.55
N ASP A 50 2.76 -21.40 1.74
CA ASP A 50 1.73 -21.32 0.71
C ASP A 50 2.12 -20.23 -0.32
N THR A 51 1.77 -20.45 -1.59
CA THR A 51 2.04 -19.46 -2.65
C THR A 51 1.13 -18.25 -2.49
N ILE A 52 1.55 -17.10 -3.07
CA ILE A 52 0.71 -15.89 -3.11
C ILE A 52 -0.67 -16.19 -3.72
N GLU A 53 -0.72 -16.98 -4.78
CA GLU A 53 -1.97 -17.38 -5.43
C GLU A 53 -2.83 -18.27 -4.54
N ALA A 54 -2.24 -19.21 -3.80
CA ALA A 54 -2.97 -20.03 -2.83
C ALA A 54 -3.58 -19.16 -1.72
N ILE A 55 -2.86 -18.17 -1.22
CA ILE A 55 -3.37 -17.22 -0.21
C ILE A 55 -4.52 -16.39 -0.79
N ARG A 56 -4.33 -15.82 -1.99
CA ARG A 56 -5.37 -15.04 -2.66
C ARG A 56 -6.62 -15.87 -2.99
N SER A 57 -6.47 -17.16 -3.27
CA SER A 57 -7.60 -18.06 -3.52
C SER A 57 -8.56 -18.18 -2.34
N ILE A 58 -8.08 -17.96 -1.10
CA ILE A 58 -8.92 -17.91 0.10
C ILE A 58 -9.90 -16.74 -0.01
N GLY A 59 -9.40 -15.54 -0.29
CA GLY A 59 -10.22 -14.34 -0.44
C GLY A 59 -11.23 -14.46 -1.58
N ALA A 60 -10.78 -14.94 -2.73
CA ALA A 60 -11.65 -15.17 -3.89
C ALA A 60 -12.76 -16.21 -3.60
N ALA A 61 -12.43 -17.28 -2.88
CA ALA A 61 -13.42 -18.29 -2.47
C ALA A 61 -14.44 -17.74 -1.47
N LEU A 62 -14.01 -16.89 -0.52
CA LEU A 62 -14.92 -16.22 0.41
C LEU A 62 -15.86 -15.25 -0.34
N ALA A 63 -15.36 -14.53 -1.34
CA ALA A 63 -16.18 -13.62 -2.15
C ALA A 63 -17.23 -14.35 -3.02
N ALA A 64 -16.91 -15.57 -3.47
CA ALA A 64 -17.83 -16.42 -4.21
C ALA A 64 -18.84 -17.17 -3.31
N GLY A 65 -18.67 -17.09 -1.99
CA GLY A 65 -19.54 -17.73 -1.01
C GLY A 65 -20.88 -17.00 -0.83
N PRO A 66 -21.76 -17.55 0.03
CA PRO A 66 -23.05 -16.94 0.32
C PRO A 66 -22.89 -15.59 1.05
N ARG A 67 -23.74 -14.62 0.69
CA ARG A 67 -23.74 -13.23 1.19
C ARG A 67 -25.14 -12.75 1.61
N GLY A 68 -26.13 -13.63 1.65
CA GLY A 68 -27.47 -13.28 2.11
C GLY A 68 -27.50 -12.94 3.60
N ALA A 69 -28.58 -12.30 4.04
CA ALA A 69 -28.80 -11.97 5.45
C ALA A 69 -28.70 -13.24 6.32
N GLY A 70 -27.78 -13.22 7.30
CA GLY A 70 -27.52 -14.35 8.20
C GLY A 70 -26.69 -15.49 7.60
N GLU A 71 -26.21 -15.36 6.36
CA GLU A 71 -25.30 -16.32 5.74
C GLU A 71 -23.83 -15.95 6.01
N THR A 72 -22.95 -16.95 5.93
CA THR A 72 -21.51 -16.76 6.14
C THR A 72 -20.75 -17.63 5.15
N ALA A 73 -19.82 -17.04 4.41
CA ALA A 73 -18.90 -17.79 3.59
C ALA A 73 -17.81 -18.41 4.47
N ASP A 74 -17.61 -19.73 4.36
CA ASP A 74 -16.61 -20.46 5.13
C ASP A 74 -15.52 -21.04 4.22
N TYR A 75 -14.27 -20.89 4.64
CA TYR A 75 -13.12 -21.52 4.01
C TYR A 75 -12.48 -22.52 4.97
N PHE A 76 -12.96 -23.77 4.88
CA PHE A 76 -12.45 -24.94 5.60
C PHE A 76 -12.35 -24.77 7.13
N GLY A 77 -13.27 -24.01 7.73
CA GLY A 77 -13.28 -23.71 9.17
C GLY A 77 -12.04 -22.95 9.65
N ARG A 78 -11.36 -22.21 8.75
CA ARG A 78 -10.18 -21.39 9.09
C ARG A 78 -10.44 -19.90 8.94
N TYR A 79 -11.20 -19.54 7.92
CA TYR A 79 -11.56 -18.16 7.63
C TYR A 79 -13.04 -18.11 7.30
N GLN A 80 -13.69 -17.04 7.72
CA GLN A 80 -15.08 -16.77 7.37
C GLN A 80 -15.23 -15.32 6.92
N MET A 81 -16.17 -15.08 6.02
CA MET A 81 -16.61 -13.74 5.66
C MET A 81 -18.10 -13.60 6.00
N ILE A 82 -18.42 -12.58 6.78
CA ILE A 82 -19.78 -12.21 7.13
C ILE A 82 -20.11 -10.91 6.40
N HIS A 83 -21.17 -10.90 5.60
CA HIS A 83 -21.71 -9.71 4.96
C HIS A 83 -22.84 -9.17 5.83
N ALA A 84 -22.54 -8.18 6.67
CA ALA A 84 -23.48 -7.62 7.64
C ALA A 84 -24.08 -6.32 7.08
N VAL A 85 -25.20 -6.46 6.37
CA VAL A 85 -25.95 -5.36 5.74
C VAL A 85 -27.40 -5.38 6.20
N ASP A 86 -27.92 -4.23 6.61
CA ASP A 86 -29.34 -4.03 6.92
C ASP A 86 -29.90 -2.81 6.16
N PRO A 87 -30.64 -3.03 5.05
CA PRO A 87 -31.21 -1.93 4.27
C PRO A 87 -32.41 -1.25 4.94
N GLU A 88 -33.03 -1.86 5.95
CA GLU A 88 -34.17 -1.27 6.68
C GLU A 88 -33.72 -0.26 7.74
N GLN A 89 -32.47 -0.36 8.18
CA GLN A 89 -31.86 0.54 9.15
C GLN A 89 -30.99 1.60 8.43
N PRO A 90 -31.43 2.86 8.35
CA PRO A 90 -30.71 3.89 7.58
C PRO A 90 -29.50 4.47 8.31
N GLN A 91 -29.43 4.34 9.65
CA GLN A 91 -28.37 4.94 10.45
C GLN A 91 -27.26 3.95 10.79
N GLY A 92 -26.02 4.36 10.57
CA GLY A 92 -24.80 3.60 10.87
C GLY A 92 -24.26 2.88 9.64
N LEU A 93 -22.99 2.48 9.73
CA LEU A 93 -22.30 1.76 8.65
C LEU A 93 -22.64 0.27 8.65
N ASP A 94 -22.81 -0.28 7.46
CA ASP A 94 -22.75 -1.72 7.22
C ASP A 94 -21.28 -2.18 7.19
N ALA A 95 -21.04 -3.49 7.20
CA ALA A 95 -19.67 -4.00 7.13
C ALA A 95 -19.55 -5.40 6.52
N ASP A 96 -18.39 -5.64 5.90
CA ASP A 96 -17.85 -6.98 5.71
C ASP A 96 -16.88 -7.34 6.83
N ILE A 97 -17.03 -8.53 7.42
CA ILE A 97 -16.24 -8.97 8.56
C ILE A 97 -15.47 -10.23 8.20
N LEU A 98 -14.15 -10.09 8.02
CA LEU A 98 -13.25 -11.24 7.88
C LEU A 98 -12.92 -11.80 9.27
N VAL A 99 -13.36 -13.03 9.53
CA VAL A 99 -13.09 -13.76 10.78
C VAL A 99 -11.92 -14.72 10.57
N ILE A 100 -10.92 -14.63 11.44
CA ILE A 100 -9.85 -15.64 11.52
C ILE A 100 -10.20 -16.60 12.65
N LEU A 101 -10.61 -17.81 12.29
CA LEU A 101 -11.00 -18.85 13.26
C LEU A 101 -9.77 -19.48 13.92
N ASP A 102 -9.97 -20.33 14.94
CA ASP A 102 -8.90 -21.03 15.67
C ASP A 102 -7.98 -21.84 14.74
N GLY A 103 -8.54 -22.37 13.64
CA GLY A 103 -7.78 -23.11 12.62
C GLY A 103 -6.99 -22.23 11.64
N GLY A 104 -7.10 -20.91 11.75
CA GLY A 104 -6.38 -19.93 10.94
C GLY A 104 -4.87 -20.09 11.06
N ARG A 105 -4.16 -20.00 9.93
CA ARG A 105 -2.70 -20.21 9.87
C ARG A 105 -1.94 -19.03 9.30
N VAL A 106 -2.61 -17.91 9.05
CA VAL A 106 -1.92 -16.71 8.59
C VAL A 106 -1.05 -16.17 9.72
N ASP A 107 0.19 -15.85 9.39
CA ASP A 107 1.23 -15.45 10.32
C ASP A 107 2.02 -14.22 9.86
N HIS A 108 1.61 -13.64 8.72
CA HIS A 108 2.13 -12.40 8.17
C HIS A 108 1.00 -11.45 7.76
N ILE A 109 1.11 -10.17 8.10
CA ILE A 109 0.05 -9.18 7.82
C ILE A 109 -0.25 -9.07 6.32
N ASP A 110 0.78 -9.08 5.48
CA ASP A 110 0.60 -9.10 4.03
C ASP A 110 -0.25 -10.26 3.53
N ASN A 111 -0.23 -11.41 4.20
CA ASN A 111 -1.08 -12.54 3.80
C ASN A 111 -2.55 -12.27 4.14
N ILE A 112 -2.84 -11.60 5.26
CA ILE A 112 -4.19 -11.11 5.57
C ILE A 112 -4.62 -10.09 4.52
N ARG A 113 -3.75 -9.14 4.17
CA ARG A 113 -4.00 -8.14 3.12
C ARG A 113 -4.20 -8.77 1.74
N ARG A 114 -3.49 -9.86 1.42
CA ARG A 114 -3.71 -10.65 0.19
C ARG A 114 -5.08 -11.33 0.16
N ILE A 115 -5.52 -11.89 1.29
CA ILE A 115 -6.86 -12.51 1.42
C ILE A 115 -7.93 -11.42 1.25
N LEU A 116 -7.83 -10.34 2.02
CA LEU A 116 -8.80 -9.25 1.97
C LEU A 116 -8.80 -8.56 0.60
N GLY A 117 -7.63 -8.28 0.02
CA GLY A 117 -7.52 -7.70 -1.31
C GLY A 117 -8.16 -8.57 -2.39
N ALA A 118 -7.88 -9.88 -2.40
CA ALA A 118 -8.53 -10.79 -3.35
C ALA A 118 -10.04 -10.90 -3.15
N TYR A 119 -10.53 -10.79 -1.91
CA TYR A 119 -11.95 -10.69 -1.62
C TYR A 119 -12.55 -9.41 -2.22
N LEU A 120 -11.94 -8.24 -1.97
CA LEU A 120 -12.39 -6.94 -2.46
C LEU A 120 -12.39 -6.84 -3.99
N GLU A 121 -11.37 -7.41 -4.66
CA GLU A 121 -11.32 -7.52 -6.12
C GLU A 121 -12.50 -8.33 -6.67
N GLN A 122 -12.83 -9.45 -6.04
CA GLN A 122 -13.86 -10.35 -6.54
C GLN A 122 -15.29 -9.90 -6.17
N ALA A 123 -15.47 -9.35 -4.97
CA ALA A 123 -16.76 -8.93 -4.43
C ALA A 123 -17.22 -7.56 -4.94
N TYR A 124 -16.27 -6.65 -5.18
CA TYR A 124 -16.54 -5.23 -5.46
C TYR A 124 -15.78 -4.68 -6.66
N HIS A 125 -15.00 -5.52 -7.37
CA HIS A 125 -14.31 -5.15 -8.61
C HIS A 125 -13.28 -4.02 -8.48
N TYR A 126 -12.76 -3.78 -7.27
CA TYR A 126 -11.58 -2.94 -7.09
C TYR A 126 -10.40 -3.51 -7.89
N SER A 127 -9.56 -2.63 -8.44
CA SER A 127 -8.29 -3.07 -9.04
C SER A 127 -7.38 -3.66 -7.96
N ALA A 128 -6.41 -4.49 -8.36
CA ALA A 128 -5.47 -5.10 -7.40
C ALA A 128 -4.72 -4.06 -6.54
N SER A 129 -4.40 -2.88 -7.10
CA SER A 129 -3.74 -1.81 -6.33
C SER A 129 -4.70 -1.14 -5.34
N GLN A 130 -5.93 -0.84 -5.77
CA GLN A 130 -6.96 -0.28 -4.88
C GLN A 130 -7.31 -1.24 -3.75
N ALA A 131 -7.55 -2.51 -4.06
CA ALA A 131 -7.89 -3.53 -3.09
C ALA A 131 -6.76 -3.76 -2.08
N TRP A 132 -5.50 -3.70 -2.52
CA TRP A 132 -4.34 -3.74 -1.63
C TRP A 132 -4.33 -2.52 -0.69
N ARG A 133 -4.52 -1.32 -1.22
CA ARG A 133 -4.52 -0.08 -0.43
C ARG A 133 -5.64 -0.07 0.60
N ILE A 134 -6.85 -0.43 0.21
CA ILE A 134 -7.99 -0.59 1.12
C ILE A 134 -7.64 -1.62 2.20
N ALA A 135 -7.06 -2.78 1.83
CA ALA A 135 -6.69 -3.79 2.81
C ALA A 135 -5.62 -3.31 3.80
N GLU A 136 -4.69 -2.45 3.39
CA GLU A 136 -3.75 -1.79 4.30
C GLU A 136 -4.47 -0.94 5.33
N PHE A 137 -5.35 -0.03 4.89
CA PHE A 137 -6.11 0.83 5.78
C PHE A 137 -7.07 0.05 6.70
N VAL A 138 -7.76 -0.97 6.18
CA VAL A 138 -8.60 -1.85 7.00
C VAL A 138 -7.78 -2.49 8.12
N THR A 139 -6.58 -2.99 7.83
CA THR A 139 -5.73 -3.60 8.87
C THR A 139 -5.27 -2.59 9.92
N ILE A 140 -4.95 -1.36 9.53
CA ILE A 140 -4.53 -0.30 10.45
C ILE A 140 -5.70 0.16 11.32
N TYR A 141 -6.83 0.46 10.71
CA TYR A 141 -8.10 0.81 11.37
C TYR A 141 -8.47 -0.23 12.44
N ASN A 142 -8.49 -1.51 12.08
CA ASN A 142 -8.84 -2.58 13.02
C ASN A 142 -7.78 -2.84 14.10
N ALA A 143 -6.53 -2.44 13.88
CA ALA A 143 -5.49 -2.53 14.91
C ALA A 143 -5.61 -1.39 15.93
N ILE A 144 -5.91 -0.17 15.48
CA ILE A 144 -6.12 1.01 16.33
C ILE A 144 -7.32 0.81 17.25
N TYR A 145 -8.42 0.30 16.71
CA TYR A 145 -9.67 0.10 17.46
C TYR A 145 -9.82 -1.31 18.05
N ARG A 146 -8.71 -2.06 18.19
CA ARG A 146 -8.76 -3.44 18.69
C ARG A 146 -9.43 -3.50 20.06
N GLY A 147 -10.54 -4.23 20.15
CA GLY A 147 -11.28 -4.44 21.39
C GLY A 147 -12.17 -3.27 21.83
N GLU A 148 -12.18 -2.16 21.10
CA GLU A 148 -13.01 -0.98 21.40
C GLU A 148 -14.45 -1.16 20.91
N LEU A 149 -15.20 -2.08 21.52
CA LEU A 149 -16.57 -2.39 21.09
C LEU A 149 -17.50 -1.15 21.08
N ASP A 150 -17.33 -0.23 22.03
CA ASP A 150 -18.12 1.01 22.11
C ASP A 150 -17.91 1.92 20.90
N PHE A 151 -16.69 1.99 20.36
CA PHE A 151 -16.40 2.73 19.14
C PHE A 151 -17.17 2.16 17.95
N PHE A 152 -17.14 0.82 17.79
CA PHE A 152 -17.91 0.17 16.74
C PHE A 152 -19.42 0.37 16.94
N ALA A 153 -19.93 0.20 18.16
CA ALA A 153 -21.34 0.37 18.48
C ALA A 153 -21.87 1.78 18.23
N GLY A 154 -21.01 2.81 18.34
CA GLY A 154 -21.35 4.19 18.01
C GLY A 154 -21.38 4.51 16.51
N ARG A 155 -20.79 3.65 15.65
CA ARG A 155 -20.59 3.94 14.22
C ARG A 155 -21.28 2.96 13.28
N TYR A 156 -21.46 1.71 13.67
CA TYR A 156 -21.98 0.64 12.81
C TYR A 156 -23.40 0.23 13.21
N LYS A 157 -24.12 -0.36 12.25
CA LYS A 157 -25.48 -0.86 12.47
C LYS A 157 -25.51 -2.06 13.44
N PRO A 158 -26.64 -2.30 14.13
CA PRO A 158 -26.80 -3.45 15.02
C PRO A 158 -26.41 -4.80 14.41
N VAL A 159 -26.74 -5.03 13.13
CA VAL A 159 -26.38 -6.26 12.39
C VAL A 159 -24.87 -6.52 12.36
N VAL A 160 -24.04 -5.46 12.34
CA VAL A 160 -22.58 -5.57 12.44
C VAL A 160 -22.18 -5.88 13.88
N ILE A 161 -22.75 -5.19 14.85
CA ILE A 161 -22.40 -5.31 16.28
C ILE A 161 -22.73 -6.68 16.85
N GLU A 162 -23.81 -7.32 16.42
CA GLU A 162 -24.17 -8.70 16.81
C GLU A 162 -23.07 -9.71 16.50
N ASN A 163 -22.19 -9.38 15.56
CA ASN A 163 -21.04 -10.20 15.17
C ASN A 163 -19.76 -9.85 15.93
N LEU A 164 -19.78 -8.93 16.89
CA LEU A 164 -18.58 -8.40 17.51
C LEU A 164 -18.62 -8.52 19.04
N SER A 165 -17.43 -8.60 19.63
CA SER A 165 -17.22 -8.55 21.07
C SER A 165 -15.87 -7.89 21.34
N ALA A 166 -15.66 -7.35 22.55
CA ALA A 166 -14.37 -6.79 22.95
C ALA A 166 -13.21 -7.79 22.77
N ASP A 167 -13.48 -9.09 22.94
CA ASP A 167 -12.47 -10.15 22.82
C ASP A 167 -12.05 -10.46 21.39
N ASN A 168 -12.80 -10.05 20.36
CA ASN A 168 -12.51 -10.44 18.98
C ASN A 168 -12.57 -9.31 17.95
N VAL A 169 -13.19 -8.17 18.25
CA VAL A 169 -13.30 -7.04 17.32
C VAL A 169 -11.93 -6.44 17.04
N GLY A 170 -11.59 -6.28 15.76
CA GLY A 170 -10.30 -5.78 15.30
C GLY A 170 -9.24 -6.87 15.14
N ILE A 171 -7.98 -6.44 15.01
CA ILE A 171 -6.82 -7.34 14.87
C ILE A 171 -5.70 -6.95 15.82
N ALA A 172 -5.07 -7.92 16.49
CA ALA A 172 -3.92 -7.66 17.34
C ALA A 172 -2.66 -7.34 16.51
N VAL A 173 -1.68 -6.61 17.05
CA VAL A 173 -0.40 -6.42 16.36
C VAL A 173 0.45 -7.70 16.29
N ARG A 174 0.21 -8.68 17.17
CA ARG A 174 0.98 -9.93 17.24
C ARG A 174 0.29 -11.06 16.50
N TYR A 175 1.01 -11.69 15.56
CA TYR A 175 0.45 -12.78 14.74
C TYR A 175 -0.13 -13.96 15.53
N SER A 176 0.49 -14.32 16.67
CA SER A 176 0.07 -15.45 17.49
C SER A 176 -1.28 -15.24 18.18
N GLU A 177 -1.79 -14.00 18.17
CA GLU A 177 -3.07 -13.64 18.76
C GLU A 177 -4.18 -13.51 17.72
N TRP A 178 -3.92 -13.79 16.45
CA TRP A 178 -4.95 -13.67 15.40
C TRP A 178 -5.95 -14.84 15.38
N PRO A 179 -5.53 -16.12 15.43
CA PRO A 179 -6.47 -17.23 15.35
C PRO A 179 -7.48 -17.21 16.51
N GLY A 180 -8.77 -17.26 16.16
CA GLY A 180 -9.88 -17.29 17.11
C GLY A 180 -10.25 -15.95 17.75
N LYS A 181 -9.44 -14.90 17.56
CA LYS A 181 -9.57 -13.61 18.26
C LYS A 181 -9.56 -12.39 17.34
N THR A 182 -9.70 -12.60 16.03
CA THR A 182 -9.72 -11.53 15.02
C THR A 182 -11.02 -11.56 14.24
N ARG A 183 -11.73 -10.43 14.26
CA ARG A 183 -12.83 -10.07 13.38
C ARG A 183 -12.52 -8.70 12.78
N LEU A 184 -12.01 -8.73 11.55
CA LEU A 184 -11.54 -7.56 10.83
C LEU A 184 -12.72 -6.91 10.10
N VAL A 185 -13.14 -5.74 10.55
CA VAL A 185 -14.31 -5.00 10.06
C VAL A 185 -13.92 -4.09 8.91
N THR A 186 -14.55 -4.26 7.75
CA THR A 186 -14.39 -3.39 6.58
C THR A 186 -15.67 -2.57 6.43
N PRO A 187 -15.65 -1.25 6.68
CA PRO A 187 -16.84 -0.42 6.59
C PRO A 187 -17.36 -0.35 5.16
N LEU A 188 -18.66 -0.52 5.00
CA LEU A 188 -19.35 -0.38 3.73
C LEU A 188 -20.12 0.94 3.70
N SER A 189 -20.16 1.58 2.53
CA SER A 189 -20.98 2.78 2.33
C SER A 189 -22.45 2.44 2.16
N SER A 190 -23.35 3.42 2.28
CA SER A 190 -24.78 3.27 1.98
C SER A 190 -25.06 2.87 0.53
N ALA A 191 -24.07 3.03 -0.36
CA ALA A 191 -24.09 2.61 -1.76
C ALA A 191 -23.54 1.18 -1.99
N ALA A 192 -23.48 0.33 -0.96
CA ALA A 192 -22.90 -1.00 -1.07
C ALA A 192 -23.68 -1.91 -2.03
N GLY A 193 -23.07 -2.24 -3.16
CA GLY A 193 -23.62 -3.16 -4.16
C GLY A 193 -22.53 -4.04 -4.79
N PRO A 194 -22.81 -5.31 -5.15
CA PRO A 194 -21.84 -6.15 -5.84
C PRO A 194 -21.34 -5.47 -7.13
N GLY A 195 -20.04 -5.22 -7.20
CA GLY A 195 -19.38 -4.63 -8.35
C GLY A 195 -19.49 -3.12 -8.49
N GLU A 196 -19.88 -2.42 -7.43
CA GLU A 196 -19.92 -0.95 -7.40
C GLU A 196 -18.67 -0.38 -6.74
N ILE A 197 -17.99 0.55 -7.42
CA ILE A 197 -16.89 1.32 -6.84
C ILE A 197 -17.51 2.19 -5.72
N GLY A 198 -16.80 2.28 -4.58
CA GLY A 198 -17.32 2.99 -3.41
C GLY A 198 -18.13 2.13 -2.44
N SER A 199 -18.25 0.82 -2.68
CA SER A 199 -18.84 -0.11 -1.73
C SER A 199 -18.15 -0.11 -0.37
N VAL A 200 -16.82 0.04 -0.33
CA VAL A 200 -16.06 0.28 0.91
C VAL A 200 -15.99 1.79 1.17
N ASP A 201 -16.30 2.19 2.40
CA ASP A 201 -16.21 3.58 2.82
C ASP A 201 -14.75 3.96 3.13
N ALA A 202 -14.11 4.61 2.16
CA ALA A 202 -12.74 5.09 2.26
C ALA A 202 -12.56 6.16 3.35
N LEU A 203 -13.56 7.01 3.60
CA LEU A 203 -13.49 8.09 4.59
C LEU A 203 -13.58 7.54 6.02
N ALA A 204 -14.40 6.49 6.22
CA ALA A 204 -14.44 5.77 7.50
C ALA A 204 -13.10 5.11 7.85
N LEU A 205 -12.33 4.68 6.85
CA LEU A 205 -11.03 4.06 7.03
C LEU A 205 -9.89 5.06 7.26
N THR A 206 -10.12 6.35 7.01
CA THR A 206 -9.12 7.42 7.16
C THR A 206 -9.52 8.39 8.27
N ASP A 207 -10.16 7.91 9.35
CA ASP A 207 -10.55 8.76 10.47
C ASP A 207 -9.36 9.44 11.18
N GLU A 208 -9.66 10.34 12.12
CA GLU A 208 -8.66 11.13 12.84
C GLU A 208 -7.55 10.26 13.47
N ARG A 209 -7.89 9.20 14.21
CA ARG A 209 -6.89 8.34 14.87
C ARG A 209 -6.05 7.56 13.86
N VAL A 210 -6.66 7.11 12.75
CA VAL A 210 -5.91 6.48 11.66
C VAL A 210 -4.91 7.45 11.04
N VAL A 211 -5.32 8.69 10.80
CA VAL A 211 -4.43 9.69 10.22
C VAL A 211 -3.31 10.08 11.18
N GLU A 212 -3.60 10.23 12.47
CA GLU A 212 -2.59 10.45 13.50
C GLU A 212 -1.55 9.33 13.54
N GLU A 213 -2.00 8.07 13.48
CA GLU A 213 -1.12 6.91 13.35
C GLU A 213 -0.25 7.00 12.10
N LEU A 214 -0.82 7.33 10.94
CA LEU A 214 -0.07 7.47 9.69
C LEU A 214 0.93 8.63 9.72
N ARG A 215 0.64 9.73 10.43
CA ARG A 215 1.55 10.86 10.64
C ARG A 215 2.81 10.50 11.42
N THR A 216 2.83 9.36 12.12
CA THR A 216 4.04 8.86 12.79
C THR A 216 5.08 8.33 11.79
N ARG A 217 4.67 8.02 10.55
CA ARG A 217 5.57 7.55 9.49
C ARG A 217 6.40 8.71 8.90
N PRO A 218 7.60 8.43 8.36
CA PRO A 218 8.49 9.49 7.85
C PRO A 218 7.88 10.40 6.77
N ASP A 219 7.05 9.83 5.90
CA ASP A 219 6.34 10.49 4.80
C ASP A 219 4.88 10.78 5.14
N MET A 220 4.46 10.54 6.39
CA MET A 220 3.08 10.63 6.87
C MET A 220 2.06 9.82 6.04
N ALA A 221 2.53 8.83 5.28
CA ALA A 221 1.75 8.09 4.29
C ALA A 221 0.91 8.99 3.36
N LEU A 222 1.50 10.09 2.90
CA LEU A 222 0.79 11.09 2.09
C LEU A 222 0.24 10.53 0.78
N GLU A 223 0.98 9.65 0.12
CA GLU A 223 0.53 9.03 -1.13
C GLU A 223 -0.64 8.07 -0.85
N GLU A 224 -0.55 7.30 0.22
CA GLU A 224 -1.59 6.40 0.68
C GLU A 224 -2.89 7.11 1.02
N ARG A 225 -2.80 8.24 1.71
CA ARG A 225 -3.96 9.05 2.06
C ARG A 225 -4.58 9.70 0.83
N ARG A 226 -3.78 10.16 -0.13
CA ARG A 226 -4.28 10.69 -1.41
C ARG A 226 -5.03 9.63 -2.20
N GLU A 227 -4.51 8.41 -2.30
CA GLU A 227 -5.21 7.33 -3.00
C GLU A 227 -6.58 6.99 -2.38
N MET A 228 -6.72 7.08 -1.05
CA MET A 228 -8.01 6.89 -0.36
C MET A 228 -8.97 8.06 -0.60
N VAL A 229 -8.47 9.30 -0.62
CA VAL A 229 -9.27 10.48 -0.97
C VAL A 229 -9.75 10.41 -2.42
N ASP A 230 -8.87 10.07 -3.36
CA ASP A 230 -9.23 9.86 -4.78
C ASP A 230 -10.24 8.71 -4.97
N LEU A 231 -10.24 7.73 -4.07
CA LEU A 231 -11.25 6.67 -4.06
C LEU A 231 -12.60 7.17 -3.55
N ALA A 232 -12.60 7.98 -2.49
CA ALA A 232 -13.81 8.61 -1.95
C ALA A 232 -14.45 9.56 -2.98
N GLU A 233 -13.65 10.35 -3.68
CA GLU A 233 -14.11 11.27 -4.73
C GLU A 233 -14.81 10.54 -5.87
N ARG A 234 -14.20 9.47 -6.38
CA ARG A 234 -14.82 8.65 -7.43
C ARG A 234 -16.12 8.01 -6.97
N ALA A 235 -16.18 7.55 -5.72
CA ALA A 235 -17.41 7.02 -5.15
C ALA A 235 -18.52 8.08 -5.05
N ILE A 236 -18.17 9.32 -4.68
CA ILE A 236 -19.09 10.46 -4.64
C ILE A 236 -19.58 10.79 -6.05
N GLU A 237 -18.69 10.90 -7.04
CA GLU A 237 -19.06 11.18 -8.44
C GLU A 237 -20.04 10.13 -9.01
N GLU A 238 -19.82 8.85 -8.72
CA GLU A 238 -20.71 7.77 -9.14
C GLU A 238 -22.08 7.83 -8.42
N GLN A 239 -22.06 8.20 -7.14
CA GLN A 239 -23.28 8.40 -6.35
C GLN A 239 -24.09 9.60 -6.85
N GLU A 240 -23.47 10.73 -7.16
CA GLU A 240 -24.12 11.90 -7.77
C GLU A 240 -24.79 11.53 -9.10
N GLN A 241 -24.11 10.75 -9.95
CA GLN A 241 -24.69 10.27 -11.21
C GLN A 241 -25.86 9.29 -11.00
N ARG A 242 -25.88 8.52 -9.91
CA ARG A 242 -27.03 7.68 -9.55
C ARG A 242 -28.20 8.54 -9.08
N ILE A 243 -27.93 9.52 -8.21
CA ILE A 243 -28.92 10.48 -7.70
C ILE A 243 -29.56 11.26 -8.87
N GLU A 244 -28.77 11.69 -9.85
CA GLU A 244 -29.27 12.40 -11.02
C GLU A 244 -30.21 11.50 -11.85
N ARG A 245 -29.80 10.26 -12.13
CA ARG A 245 -30.63 9.28 -12.86
C ARG A 245 -31.92 8.94 -12.12
N GLU A 246 -31.87 8.80 -10.80
CA GLU A 246 -33.06 8.54 -9.98
C GLU A 246 -33.99 9.76 -9.96
N ALA A 247 -33.45 10.98 -9.87
CA ALA A 247 -34.23 12.20 -9.96
C ALA A 247 -34.97 12.31 -11.30
N GLU A 248 -34.30 11.98 -12.41
CA GLU A 248 -34.92 11.96 -13.75
C GLU A 248 -36.04 10.92 -13.84
N GLN A 249 -35.85 9.72 -13.28
CA GLN A 249 -36.87 8.68 -13.25
C GLN A 249 -38.09 9.11 -12.43
N ILE A 250 -37.88 9.67 -11.25
CA ILE A 250 -38.96 10.18 -10.39
C ILE A 250 -39.73 11.30 -11.09
N ALA A 251 -39.03 12.22 -11.76
CA ALA A 251 -39.66 13.30 -12.51
C ALA A 251 -40.53 12.78 -13.67
N ALA A 252 -40.02 11.81 -14.43
CA ALA A 252 -40.78 11.16 -15.50
C ALA A 252 -41.99 10.38 -14.98
N GLU A 253 -41.85 9.70 -13.83
CA GLU A 253 -42.95 8.98 -13.18
C GLU A 253 -44.04 9.93 -12.68
N ARG A 254 -43.66 11.06 -12.06
CA ARG A 254 -44.59 12.15 -11.69
C ARG A 254 -45.36 12.68 -12.89
N GLU A 255 -44.69 12.97 -14.00
CA GLU A 255 -45.37 13.44 -15.22
C GLU A 255 -46.32 12.38 -15.79
N ALA A 256 -45.99 11.09 -15.68
CA ALA A 256 -46.88 10.01 -16.08
C ALA A 256 -48.12 9.90 -15.18
N VAL A 257 -47.94 10.01 -13.85
CA VAL A 257 -49.05 10.01 -12.89
C VAL A 257 -49.97 11.21 -13.10
N GLU A 258 -49.42 12.41 -13.32
CA GLU A 258 -50.23 13.60 -13.59
C GLU A 258 -51.06 13.46 -14.87
N ARG A 259 -50.47 12.94 -15.95
CA ARG A 259 -51.20 12.67 -17.20
C ARG A 259 -52.31 11.63 -17.02
N GLU A 260 -52.07 10.60 -16.22
CA GLU A 260 -53.08 9.58 -15.92
C GLU A 260 -54.22 10.17 -15.08
N ARG A 261 -53.90 11.06 -14.14
CA ARG A 261 -54.88 11.82 -13.36
C ARG A 261 -55.77 12.70 -14.24
N GLU A 262 -55.16 13.46 -15.17
CA GLU A 262 -55.89 14.28 -16.14
C GLU A 262 -56.82 13.42 -17.04
N GLN A 263 -56.39 12.22 -17.42
CA GLN A 263 -57.21 11.28 -18.21
C GLN A 263 -58.40 10.76 -17.39
N ILE A 264 -58.18 10.38 -16.14
CA ILE A 264 -59.26 9.95 -15.24
C ILE A 264 -60.29 11.07 -15.05
N ASP A 265 -59.84 12.31 -14.85
CA ASP A 265 -60.73 13.46 -14.72
C ASP A 265 -61.57 13.71 -15.98
N GLN A 266 -61.01 13.47 -17.18
CA GLN A 266 -61.75 13.56 -18.44
C GLN A 266 -62.74 12.41 -18.64
N GLU A 267 -62.39 11.20 -18.23
CA GLU A 267 -63.22 10.00 -18.38
C GLU A 267 -64.27 9.86 -17.28
N ARG A 268 -64.17 10.61 -16.18
CA ARG A 268 -64.94 10.44 -14.93
C ARG A 268 -66.45 10.25 -15.09
N GLU A 269 -67.06 10.91 -16.07
CA GLU A 269 -68.51 10.80 -16.33
C GLU A 269 -68.91 9.51 -17.08
N THR A 270 -67.93 8.81 -17.65
CA THR A 270 -68.11 7.64 -18.53
C THR A 270 -67.61 6.32 -17.94
N ILE A 271 -66.63 6.36 -17.02
CA ILE A 271 -66.17 5.18 -16.26
C ILE A 271 -67.07 4.90 -15.05
N GLY A 272 -67.22 3.62 -14.69
CA GLY A 272 -68.06 3.21 -13.55
C GLY A 272 -67.42 3.56 -12.21
N GLU A 273 -68.23 3.80 -11.17
CA GLU A 273 -67.75 4.19 -9.82
C GLU A 273 -66.65 3.25 -9.27
N GLN A 274 -66.80 1.94 -9.45
CA GLN A 274 -65.81 0.96 -8.99
C GLN A 274 -64.46 1.07 -9.73
N GLU A 275 -64.49 1.34 -11.03
CA GLU A 275 -63.28 1.50 -11.85
C GLU A 275 -62.58 2.84 -11.53
N LEU A 276 -63.36 3.90 -11.28
CA LEU A 276 -62.84 5.19 -10.83
C LEU A 276 -62.12 5.05 -9.48
N GLU A 277 -62.74 4.41 -8.48
CA GLU A 277 -62.14 4.19 -7.16
C GLU A 277 -60.84 3.37 -7.24
N GLU A 278 -60.78 2.34 -8.10
CA GLU A 278 -59.58 1.51 -8.28
C GLU A 278 -58.43 2.29 -8.92
N ARG A 279 -58.71 3.11 -9.94
CA ARG A 279 -57.70 3.96 -10.59
C ARG A 279 -57.21 5.07 -9.65
N GLU A 280 -58.10 5.74 -8.93
CA GLU A 280 -57.74 6.76 -7.93
C GLU A 280 -56.87 6.16 -6.81
N ARG A 281 -57.19 4.95 -6.34
CA ARG A 281 -56.36 4.23 -5.36
C ARG A 281 -54.97 3.93 -5.91
N THR A 282 -54.89 3.45 -7.16
CA THR A 282 -53.61 3.14 -7.81
C THR A 282 -52.73 4.38 -7.97
N ILE A 283 -53.34 5.54 -8.32
CA ILE A 283 -52.63 6.82 -8.35
C ILE A 283 -52.13 7.19 -6.97
N ALA A 284 -52.97 7.11 -5.94
CA ALA A 284 -52.58 7.45 -4.57
C ALA A 284 -51.40 6.58 -4.08
N GLU A 285 -51.43 5.26 -4.32
CA GLU A 285 -50.33 4.36 -3.97
C GLU A 285 -49.02 4.71 -4.69
N ARG A 286 -49.10 5.16 -5.94
CA ARG A 286 -47.93 5.62 -6.72
C ARG A 286 -47.42 6.98 -6.28
N GLU A 287 -48.32 7.92 -5.95
CA GLU A 287 -47.96 9.22 -5.38
C GLU A 287 -47.23 9.04 -4.02
N ASP A 288 -47.72 8.16 -3.16
CA ASP A 288 -47.09 7.83 -1.88
C ASP A 288 -45.70 7.19 -2.09
N ALA A 289 -45.56 6.28 -3.06
CA ALA A 289 -44.27 5.66 -3.40
C ALA A 289 -43.26 6.67 -3.97
N ILE A 290 -43.72 7.59 -4.83
CA ILE A 290 -42.92 8.70 -5.35
C ILE A 290 -42.43 9.59 -4.19
N ALA A 291 -43.33 9.99 -3.29
CA ALA A 291 -42.98 10.84 -2.15
C ALA A 291 -41.94 10.19 -1.24
N ALA A 292 -42.07 8.88 -0.96
CA ALA A 292 -41.09 8.13 -0.18
C ALA A 292 -39.72 8.07 -0.86
N ARG A 293 -39.68 7.90 -2.19
CA ARG A 293 -38.43 7.91 -2.97
C ARG A 293 -37.77 9.29 -3.01
N GLU A 294 -38.56 10.37 -3.11
CA GLU A 294 -38.03 11.73 -3.07
C GLU A 294 -37.40 12.06 -1.71
N GLU A 295 -38.05 11.67 -0.61
CA GLU A 295 -37.48 11.84 0.73
C GLU A 295 -36.19 11.02 0.90
N ALA A 296 -36.13 9.81 0.33
CA ALA A 296 -34.91 9.00 0.31
C ALA A 296 -33.79 9.66 -0.49
N LEU A 297 -34.12 10.21 -1.66
CA LEU A 297 -33.17 10.90 -2.52
C LEU A 297 -32.65 12.20 -1.90
N GLU A 298 -33.49 12.93 -1.17
CA GLU A 298 -33.08 14.12 -0.41
C GLU A 298 -32.09 13.76 0.70
N ARG A 299 -32.37 12.70 1.46
CA ARG A 299 -31.42 12.17 2.45
C ARG A 299 -30.09 11.74 1.83
N GLU A 300 -30.13 11.07 0.68
CA GLU A 300 -28.91 10.66 -0.02
C GLU A 300 -28.09 11.87 -0.50
N ARG A 301 -28.74 12.96 -0.94
CA ARG A 301 -28.07 14.21 -1.31
C ARG A 301 -27.40 14.87 -0.11
N ASP A 302 -28.07 14.95 1.03
CA ASP A 302 -27.51 15.51 2.26
C ASP A 302 -26.29 14.70 2.75
N GLU A 303 -26.34 13.36 2.62
CA GLU A 303 -25.20 12.48 2.89
C GLU A 303 -24.02 12.76 1.94
N VAL A 304 -24.29 12.91 0.65
CA VAL A 304 -23.25 13.25 -0.35
C VAL A 304 -22.61 14.60 -0.07
N ASP A 305 -23.41 15.63 0.22
CA ASP A 305 -22.91 16.96 0.55
C ASP A 305 -21.99 16.93 1.78
N THR A 306 -22.38 16.17 2.81
CA THR A 306 -21.55 15.94 3.99
C THR A 306 -20.21 15.29 3.63
N ARG A 307 -20.23 14.27 2.76
CA ARG A 307 -19.01 13.57 2.32
C ARG A 307 -18.12 14.45 1.45
N ILE A 308 -18.69 15.35 0.63
CA ILE A 308 -17.92 16.34 -0.14
C ILE A 308 -17.17 17.28 0.79
N ASP A 309 -17.81 17.73 1.87
CA ASP A 309 -17.16 18.56 2.87
C ASP A 309 -16.06 17.81 3.63
N GLU A 310 -16.29 16.54 4.00
CA GLU A 310 -15.24 15.68 4.59
C GLU A 310 -14.04 15.50 3.65
N VAL A 311 -14.27 15.23 2.36
CA VAL A 311 -13.20 15.14 1.35
C VAL A 311 -12.41 16.44 1.25
N ARG A 312 -13.09 17.60 1.28
CA ARG A 312 -12.43 18.91 1.27
C ARG A 312 -11.53 19.07 2.49
N GLU A 313 -12.02 18.75 3.68
CA GLU A 313 -11.23 18.79 4.92
C GLU A 313 -10.01 17.85 4.82
N ARG A 314 -10.19 16.63 4.31
CA ARG A 314 -9.07 15.69 4.11
C ARG A 314 -8.03 16.20 3.13
N ARG A 315 -8.43 16.89 2.06
CA ARG A 315 -7.48 17.52 1.13
C ARG A 315 -6.70 18.65 1.79
N GLU A 316 -7.35 19.46 2.60
CA GLU A 316 -6.69 20.52 3.36
C GLU A 316 -5.68 19.94 4.36
N GLU A 317 -6.09 18.89 5.09
CA GLU A 317 -5.23 18.15 6.01
C GLU A 317 -4.01 17.54 5.31
N ILE A 318 -4.21 16.87 4.16
CA ILE A 318 -3.12 16.32 3.35
C ILE A 318 -2.21 17.45 2.83
N ALA A 319 -2.75 18.60 2.45
CA ALA A 319 -1.96 19.74 1.98
C ALA A 319 -1.12 20.36 3.11
N GLU A 320 -1.67 20.46 4.31
CA GLU A 320 -0.93 20.88 5.51
C GLU A 320 0.16 19.88 5.90
N ASP A 321 -0.16 18.59 5.91
CA ASP A 321 0.81 17.54 6.19
C ASP A 321 1.88 17.47 5.10
N THR A 322 1.52 17.70 3.83
CA THR A 322 2.47 17.81 2.72
C THR A 322 3.43 18.96 2.97
N ARG A 323 2.93 20.14 3.36
CA ARG A 323 3.79 21.27 3.74
C ARG A 323 4.66 20.91 4.93
N THR A 324 4.11 20.23 5.93
CA THR A 324 4.85 19.80 7.11
C THR A 324 5.96 18.80 6.77
N VAL A 325 5.71 17.82 5.89
CA VAL A 325 6.75 16.90 5.39
C VAL A 325 7.82 17.67 4.60
N MET A 326 7.42 18.64 3.78
CA MET A 326 8.35 19.52 3.06
C MET A 326 9.19 20.41 4.01
N GLU A 327 8.64 20.82 5.16
CA GLU A 327 9.32 21.63 6.18
C GLU A 327 10.16 20.79 7.17
N ARG A 328 9.73 19.55 7.48
CA ARG A 328 10.41 18.58 8.36
C ARG A 328 11.54 17.85 7.64
N ALA A 329 11.43 17.69 6.33
CA ALA A 329 12.61 17.43 5.51
C ALA A 329 13.62 18.51 5.90
N PRO A 330 14.82 18.15 6.40
CA PRO A 330 15.73 19.13 6.92
C PRO A 330 15.89 20.24 5.90
N ALA A 331 16.06 21.48 6.36
CA ALA A 331 16.41 22.66 5.53
C ALA A 331 17.77 22.51 4.80
N ALA A 332 18.15 21.28 4.48
CA ALA A 332 19.26 20.77 3.71
C ALA A 332 18.81 19.79 2.59
N LEU A 333 17.52 19.66 2.25
CA LEU A 333 17.04 18.67 1.27
C LEU A 333 15.89 19.16 0.33
N VAL A 334 15.88 20.45 -0.02
CA VAL A 334 15.23 20.93 -1.25
C VAL A 334 16.13 21.99 -1.90
N ASP A 335 17.31 21.56 -2.35
CA ASP A 335 17.72 21.90 -3.71
C ASP A 335 17.50 20.62 -4.52
N ASP A 336 17.23 20.75 -5.81
CA ASP A 336 17.05 19.68 -6.77
C ASP A 336 18.36 18.85 -6.85
N ILE A 337 18.65 17.98 -5.86
CA ILE A 337 19.87 17.16 -5.87
C ILE A 337 19.72 16.12 -6.97
N ARG A 338 20.18 16.51 -8.16
CA ARG A 338 20.43 15.60 -9.26
C ARG A 338 21.65 14.78 -8.91
N GLU A 339 21.46 13.63 -8.27
CA GLU A 339 22.58 12.75 -7.98
C GLU A 339 23.22 12.27 -9.29
N VAL A 340 24.46 12.71 -9.54
CA VAL A 340 25.23 12.32 -10.72
C VAL A 340 26.33 11.37 -10.26
N LEU A 341 26.34 10.16 -10.82
CA LEU A 341 27.47 9.26 -10.67
C LEU A 341 28.66 9.79 -11.47
N PHE A 342 29.81 9.92 -10.82
CA PHE A 342 31.02 10.47 -11.41
C PHE A 342 32.26 9.64 -11.04
N VAL A 343 33.21 9.51 -11.97
CA VAL A 343 34.53 8.90 -11.71
C VAL A 343 35.53 10.00 -11.38
N GLN A 344 35.79 10.22 -10.09
CA GLN A 344 36.80 11.20 -9.68
C GLN A 344 38.20 10.61 -9.84
N THR A 345 38.98 11.13 -10.79
CA THR A 345 40.34 10.68 -11.08
C THR A 345 41.38 11.45 -10.25
N ARG A 346 42.35 10.75 -9.67
CA ARG A 346 43.49 11.33 -8.95
C ARG A 346 44.79 10.64 -9.35
N MET A 347 45.91 11.37 -9.31
CA MET A 347 47.24 10.79 -9.52
C MET A 347 47.71 10.07 -8.26
N ARG A 348 48.02 8.78 -8.36
CA ARG A 348 48.59 7.97 -7.29
C ARG A 348 49.75 7.13 -7.83
N GLY A 349 50.93 7.26 -7.23
CA GLY A 349 52.13 6.57 -7.70
C GLY A 349 52.45 6.85 -9.17
N GLY A 350 52.17 8.06 -9.66
CA GLY A 350 52.37 8.45 -11.06
C GLY A 350 51.31 7.94 -12.05
N ARG A 351 50.26 7.26 -11.60
CA ARG A 351 49.18 6.71 -12.44
C ARG A 351 47.84 7.40 -12.13
N PRO A 352 46.99 7.67 -13.13
CA PRO A 352 45.64 8.17 -12.91
C PRO A 352 44.73 7.02 -12.47
N LEU A 353 44.27 7.07 -11.22
CA LEU A 353 43.31 6.10 -10.67
C LEU A 353 42.00 6.83 -10.32
N GLY A 354 40.88 6.17 -10.59
CA GLY A 354 39.54 6.66 -10.33
C GLY A 354 38.98 6.20 -8.98
N GLN A 355 38.03 6.96 -8.47
CA GLN A 355 37.15 6.62 -7.36
C GLN A 355 35.72 6.94 -7.78
N LEU A 356 34.76 6.04 -7.55
CA LEU A 356 33.35 6.36 -7.75
C LEU A 356 32.90 7.35 -6.68
N VAL A 357 32.25 8.42 -7.12
CA VAL A 357 31.61 9.40 -6.26
C VAL A 357 30.21 9.68 -6.79
N ILE A 358 29.28 9.94 -5.88
CA ILE A 358 28.01 10.57 -6.23
C ILE A 358 28.16 12.03 -5.87
N ILE A 359 27.91 12.89 -6.86
CA ILE A 359 27.92 14.34 -6.68
C ILE A 359 26.49 14.86 -6.75
N ASP A 360 26.29 15.98 -6.09
CA ASP A 360 25.18 16.87 -6.37
C ASP A 360 25.38 17.49 -7.76
N GLY A 361 24.37 17.34 -8.64
CA GLY A 361 24.43 17.78 -10.03
C GLY A 361 24.32 19.29 -10.24
N GLU A 362 23.95 20.05 -9.21
CA GLU A 362 23.87 21.51 -9.23
C GLU A 362 25.12 22.14 -8.60
N THR A 363 25.52 21.67 -7.42
CA THR A 363 26.64 22.24 -6.66
C THR A 363 27.99 21.57 -6.95
N ALA A 364 27.99 20.43 -7.64
CA ALA A 364 29.16 19.58 -7.85
C ALA A 364 29.86 19.13 -6.56
N THR A 365 29.17 19.20 -5.42
CA THR A 365 29.68 18.73 -4.14
C THR A 365 29.61 17.20 -4.07
N VAL A 366 30.61 16.58 -3.44
CA VAL A 366 30.64 15.11 -3.32
C VAL A 366 29.75 14.68 -2.15
N LEU A 367 28.67 13.98 -2.46
CA LEU A 367 27.71 13.43 -1.51
C LEU A 367 28.18 12.09 -0.94
N ARG A 368 28.68 11.21 -1.80
CA ARG A 368 29.15 9.85 -1.43
C ARG A 368 30.40 9.44 -2.18
N ARG A 369 31.18 8.53 -1.59
CA ARG A 369 32.42 7.99 -2.17
C ARG A 369 32.50 6.49 -1.94
N SER A 370 32.91 5.76 -2.96
CA SER A 370 33.33 4.36 -2.81
C SER A 370 34.61 4.25 -1.98
N GLU A 371 34.76 3.15 -1.24
CA GLU A 371 36.06 2.78 -0.64
C GLU A 371 37.10 2.40 -1.72
N LEU A 372 36.62 1.97 -2.89
CA LEU A 372 37.44 1.61 -4.03
C LEU A 372 37.93 2.87 -4.76
N ASP A 373 39.19 3.23 -4.54
CA ASP A 373 39.84 4.42 -5.13
C ASP A 373 40.99 4.06 -6.08
N THR A 374 40.94 2.83 -6.59
CA THR A 374 41.93 2.23 -7.50
C THR A 374 41.33 1.87 -8.87
N LEU A 375 40.25 2.53 -9.29
CA LEU A 375 39.63 2.27 -10.59
C LEU A 375 40.62 2.60 -11.71
N THR A 376 40.77 1.68 -12.65
CA THR A 376 41.55 1.88 -13.87
C THR A 376 40.63 2.17 -15.06
N SER A 377 39.36 1.74 -14.99
CA SER A 377 38.36 2.12 -15.98
C SER A 377 37.83 3.54 -15.76
N ARG A 378 37.60 4.25 -16.87
CA ARG A 378 36.94 5.57 -16.86
C ARG A 378 35.44 5.49 -17.11
N ARG A 379 34.98 4.37 -17.68
CA ARG A 379 33.57 4.07 -17.87
C ARG A 379 33.09 3.19 -16.74
N VAL A 380 31.85 3.42 -16.37
CA VAL A 380 31.10 2.63 -15.39
C VAL A 380 29.93 2.05 -16.14
N GLU A 381 29.85 0.73 -16.20
CA GLU A 381 28.80 0.03 -16.92
C GLU A 381 27.73 -0.43 -15.92
N ARG A 382 26.45 -0.41 -16.31
CA ARG A 382 25.35 -0.82 -15.43
C ARG A 382 25.14 -2.33 -15.49
N TRP A 383 24.94 -2.96 -14.34
CA TRP A 383 24.63 -4.38 -14.22
C TRP A 383 23.56 -4.61 -13.16
N ALA A 384 22.31 -4.75 -13.61
CA ALA A 384 21.14 -4.77 -12.71
C ALA A 384 21.14 -3.56 -11.77
N ASN A 385 21.29 -3.80 -10.46
CA ASN A 385 21.34 -2.79 -9.40
C ASN A 385 22.78 -2.41 -9.00
N ASP A 386 23.79 -2.88 -9.73
CA ASP A 386 25.20 -2.62 -9.47
C ASP A 386 25.87 -1.87 -10.63
N HIS A 387 27.07 -1.36 -10.34
CA HIS A 387 28.04 -0.85 -11.29
C HIS A 387 29.13 -1.89 -11.56
N LEU A 388 29.50 -2.08 -12.82
CA LEU A 388 30.67 -2.82 -13.25
C LEU A 388 31.82 -1.86 -13.58
N VAL A 389 32.96 -2.10 -12.95
CA VAL A 389 34.19 -1.31 -13.13
C VAL A 389 35.42 -2.22 -13.20
N VAL A 390 36.52 -1.68 -13.72
CA VAL A 390 37.84 -2.31 -13.62
C VAL A 390 38.65 -1.55 -12.57
N ALA A 391 39.21 -2.26 -11.59
CA ALA A 391 40.02 -1.67 -10.54
C ALA A 391 41.22 -2.53 -10.17
N GLU A 392 42.29 -1.91 -9.67
CA GLU A 392 43.44 -2.64 -9.14
C GLU A 392 43.08 -3.30 -7.81
N ARG A 393 43.24 -4.62 -7.77
CA ARG A 393 43.04 -5.49 -6.60
C ARG A 393 44.16 -6.53 -6.58
N ASP A 394 44.86 -6.61 -5.46
CA ASP A 394 45.96 -7.54 -5.24
C ASP A 394 47.06 -7.44 -6.32
N GLY A 395 47.35 -6.21 -6.77
CA GLY A 395 48.40 -5.93 -7.77
C GLY A 395 48.01 -6.17 -9.23
N ALA A 396 46.78 -6.58 -9.51
CA ALA A 396 46.26 -6.80 -10.87
C ALA A 396 44.97 -6.00 -11.10
N ALA A 397 44.69 -5.61 -12.33
CA ALA A 397 43.39 -5.06 -12.68
C ALA A 397 42.34 -6.19 -12.72
N ARG A 398 41.18 -5.97 -12.09
CA ARG A 398 40.12 -6.99 -11.97
C ARG A 398 38.76 -6.38 -12.25
N LEU A 399 37.83 -7.22 -12.69
CA LEU A 399 36.42 -6.86 -12.79
C LEU A 399 35.81 -6.79 -11.39
N VAL A 400 35.09 -5.71 -11.08
CA VAL A 400 34.48 -5.49 -9.77
C VAL A 400 33.03 -5.06 -9.94
N ARG A 401 32.12 -5.66 -9.17
CA ARG A 401 30.76 -5.16 -8.95
C ARG A 401 30.75 -4.26 -7.74
N VAL A 402 30.10 -3.11 -7.88
CA VAL A 402 29.94 -2.11 -6.84
C VAL A 402 28.45 -1.83 -6.68
N ASP A 403 27.93 -1.93 -5.47
CA ASP A 403 26.52 -1.63 -5.18
C ASP A 403 26.21 -0.16 -5.53
N SER A 404 25.12 0.08 -6.27
CA SER A 404 24.84 1.41 -6.82
C SER A 404 24.42 2.46 -5.77
N ALA A 405 23.86 2.02 -4.64
CA ALA A 405 23.41 2.92 -3.58
C ALA A 405 24.55 3.28 -2.62
N SER A 406 25.23 2.26 -2.08
CA SER A 406 26.29 2.39 -1.07
C SER A 406 27.67 2.69 -1.66
N LEU A 407 27.86 2.46 -2.96
CA LEU A 407 29.15 2.50 -3.66
C LEU A 407 30.21 1.54 -3.09
N GLN A 408 29.79 0.48 -2.40
CA GLN A 408 30.71 -0.51 -1.84
C GLN A 408 30.93 -1.71 -2.77
N PRO A 409 32.16 -2.24 -2.87
CA PRO A 409 32.43 -3.43 -3.67
C PRO A 409 31.61 -4.63 -3.16
N SER A 410 30.76 -5.20 -4.02
CA SER A 410 29.91 -6.34 -3.70
C SER A 410 30.51 -7.67 -4.17
N THR A 411 31.30 -7.67 -5.26
CA THR A 411 31.96 -8.87 -5.79
C THR A 411 33.22 -8.51 -6.58
N VAL A 412 34.29 -9.31 -6.46
CA VAL A 412 35.55 -9.13 -7.19
C VAL A 412 35.87 -10.39 -7.99
N GLY A 413 36.07 -10.25 -9.30
CA GLY A 413 36.45 -11.36 -10.19
C GLY A 413 37.88 -11.83 -9.96
N SER A 414 38.18 -13.08 -10.32
CA SER A 414 39.51 -13.67 -10.09
C SER A 414 40.51 -13.44 -11.23
N ALA A 415 40.04 -13.17 -12.45
CA ALA A 415 40.87 -13.00 -13.64
C ALA A 415 41.59 -11.64 -13.68
N GLU A 416 42.83 -11.64 -14.18
CA GLU A 416 43.58 -10.41 -14.48
C GLU A 416 43.07 -9.82 -15.79
N LEU A 417 42.63 -8.57 -15.74
CA LEU A 417 42.17 -7.79 -16.88
C LEU A 417 43.28 -6.88 -17.39
N PHE A 418 43.13 -6.45 -18.64
CA PHE A 418 43.84 -5.25 -19.09
C PHE A 418 43.29 -4.04 -18.32
N PRO A 419 44.13 -3.17 -17.70
CA PRO A 419 43.65 -2.07 -16.86
C PRO A 419 42.65 -1.13 -17.53
N GLU A 420 42.80 -0.88 -18.83
CA GLU A 420 41.91 -0.02 -19.61
C GLU A 420 40.93 -0.82 -20.48
N SER A 421 40.71 -2.10 -20.16
CA SER A 421 39.78 -2.94 -20.90
C SER A 421 38.41 -2.30 -20.99
N ALA A 422 37.82 -2.32 -22.19
CA ALA A 422 36.39 -2.15 -22.34
C ALA A 422 35.66 -3.25 -21.54
N VAL A 423 34.56 -2.87 -20.90
CA VAL A 423 33.63 -3.81 -20.26
C VAL A 423 32.34 -3.71 -21.03
N VAL A 424 31.84 -4.83 -21.54
CA VAL A 424 30.58 -4.88 -22.29
C VAL A 424 29.63 -5.85 -21.61
N PRO A 425 28.67 -5.36 -20.82
CA PRO A 425 27.65 -6.21 -20.22
C PRO A 425 26.62 -6.65 -21.27
N ARG A 426 26.14 -7.89 -21.11
CA ARG A 426 24.97 -8.45 -21.80
C ARG A 426 23.96 -8.98 -20.78
N PRO A 427 23.14 -8.10 -20.20
CA PRO A 427 22.18 -8.49 -19.17
C PRO A 427 21.16 -9.52 -19.66
N ASP A 428 20.82 -9.48 -20.97
CA ASP A 428 19.91 -10.40 -21.65
C ASP A 428 20.38 -11.87 -21.58
N ARG A 429 21.69 -12.11 -21.53
CA ARG A 429 22.28 -13.46 -21.45
C ARG A 429 23.03 -13.73 -20.15
N GLY A 430 23.12 -12.76 -19.25
CA GLY A 430 23.88 -12.89 -18.00
C GLY A 430 25.39 -12.98 -18.23
N GLU A 431 25.88 -12.40 -19.34
CA GLU A 431 27.28 -12.47 -19.77
C GLU A 431 27.95 -11.09 -19.70
N ILE A 432 29.26 -11.06 -19.48
CA ILE A 432 30.07 -9.84 -19.52
C ILE A 432 31.33 -10.12 -20.35
N PHE A 433 31.71 -9.20 -21.23
CA PHE A 433 32.95 -9.29 -21.98
C PHE A 433 33.98 -8.28 -21.50
N ALA A 434 35.23 -8.71 -21.36
CA ALA A 434 36.39 -7.87 -21.08
C ALA A 434 37.66 -8.54 -21.61
N VAL A 435 38.72 -7.76 -21.84
CA VAL A 435 40.02 -8.26 -22.24
C VAL A 435 40.78 -8.79 -21.02
N VAL A 436 41.10 -10.08 -21.07
CA VAL A 436 41.76 -10.84 -20.01
C VAL A 436 43.20 -11.16 -20.39
N ARG A 437 44.06 -11.25 -19.37
CA ARG A 437 45.41 -11.79 -19.52
C ARG A 437 45.38 -13.31 -19.48
N ASP A 438 46.06 -13.94 -20.43
CA ASP A 438 46.44 -15.35 -20.32
C ASP A 438 47.90 -15.51 -20.79
N GLY A 439 48.77 -15.88 -19.87
CA GLY A 439 50.22 -15.86 -20.06
C GLY A 439 50.76 -14.48 -20.45
N GLU A 440 51.46 -14.42 -21.58
CA GLU A 440 52.02 -13.18 -22.14
C GLU A 440 51.06 -12.47 -23.13
N GLY A 441 49.85 -13.01 -23.34
CA GLY A 441 48.89 -12.50 -24.32
C GLY A 441 47.64 -11.91 -23.71
N TRP A 442 46.94 -11.10 -24.50
CA TRP A 442 45.62 -10.57 -24.22
C TRP A 442 44.58 -11.29 -25.07
N TYR A 443 43.46 -11.65 -24.46
CA TYR A 443 42.37 -12.41 -25.07
C TYR A 443 41.04 -11.79 -24.70
N LEU A 444 40.01 -11.95 -25.52
CA LEU A 444 38.65 -11.61 -25.11
C LEU A 444 38.18 -12.66 -24.10
N GLY A 445 37.75 -12.26 -22.92
CA GLY A 445 37.16 -13.13 -21.90
C GLY A 445 35.65 -12.95 -21.82
N LYS A 446 34.93 -14.05 -21.62
CA LYS A 446 33.50 -14.09 -21.31
C LYS A 446 33.30 -14.46 -19.85
N PHE A 447 32.54 -13.67 -19.12
CA PHE A 447 32.28 -13.85 -17.70
C PHE A 447 30.79 -14.07 -17.44
N ASN A 448 30.47 -14.78 -16.35
CA ASN A 448 29.10 -14.88 -15.85
C ASN A 448 28.75 -13.76 -14.85
N SER A 449 27.51 -13.76 -14.37
CA SER A 449 26.97 -12.84 -13.36
C SER A 449 27.70 -12.85 -12.00
N SER A 450 28.45 -13.91 -11.70
CA SER A 450 29.31 -14.04 -10.52
C SER A 450 30.74 -13.55 -10.76
N LEU A 451 31.01 -12.93 -11.91
CA LEU A 451 32.33 -12.48 -12.36
C LEU A 451 33.35 -13.61 -12.55
N ALA A 452 32.88 -14.85 -12.72
CA ALA A 452 33.75 -15.97 -13.06
C ALA A 452 34.00 -16.00 -14.57
N LEU A 453 35.27 -16.15 -14.97
CA LEU A 453 35.66 -16.33 -16.36
C LEU A 453 35.16 -17.70 -16.83
N LEU A 454 34.27 -17.69 -17.82
CA LEU A 454 33.71 -18.88 -18.44
C LEU A 454 34.60 -19.36 -19.58
N GLU A 455 34.90 -18.45 -20.51
CA GLU A 455 35.61 -18.76 -21.75
C GLU A 455 36.54 -17.62 -22.12
N ARG A 456 37.52 -17.91 -22.98
CA ARG A 456 38.34 -16.88 -23.62
C ARG A 456 38.59 -17.17 -25.10
N SER A 457 38.84 -16.13 -25.88
CA SER A 457 39.08 -16.27 -27.31
C SER A 457 40.27 -17.19 -27.61
N SER A 458 40.19 -17.91 -28.73
CA SER A 458 41.30 -18.72 -29.24
C SER A 458 42.41 -17.88 -29.86
N VAL A 459 42.11 -16.64 -30.26
CA VAL A 459 43.04 -15.68 -30.83
C VAL A 459 43.41 -14.56 -29.87
N ARG A 460 44.64 -14.06 -29.98
CA ARG A 460 45.09 -12.87 -29.26
C ARG A 460 44.39 -11.63 -29.81
N VAL A 461 43.91 -10.79 -28.90
CA VAL A 461 43.25 -9.53 -29.21
C VAL A 461 44.19 -8.36 -28.88
N ASP A 462 43.95 -7.23 -29.53
CA ASP A 462 44.53 -5.96 -29.11
C ASP A 462 43.96 -5.61 -27.71
N PRO A 463 44.79 -5.22 -26.72
CA PRO A 463 44.31 -4.85 -25.39
C PRO A 463 43.33 -3.66 -25.39
N PHE A 464 43.41 -2.79 -26.40
CA PHE A 464 42.50 -1.66 -26.59
C PHE A 464 41.37 -1.97 -27.59
N SER A 465 41.18 -3.23 -27.96
CA SER A 465 40.11 -3.63 -28.88
C SER A 465 38.75 -3.12 -28.39
N TYR A 466 38.01 -2.45 -29.28
CA TYR A 466 36.57 -2.26 -29.10
C TYR A 466 35.89 -3.65 -29.13
N ILE A 467 34.86 -3.83 -28.31
CA ILE A 467 34.12 -5.10 -28.22
C ILE A 467 32.71 -4.82 -28.73
N ALA A 468 32.33 -5.42 -29.86
CA ALA A 468 31.05 -5.16 -30.50
C ALA A 468 30.24 -6.48 -30.67
N PRO A 469 29.37 -6.81 -29.71
CA PRO A 469 28.42 -7.92 -29.87
C PRO A 469 27.39 -7.59 -30.95
N ALA A 470 27.10 -8.54 -31.84
CA ALA A 470 26.06 -8.44 -32.86
C ALA A 470 25.49 -9.84 -33.16
N GLN A 471 24.19 -10.01 -32.92
CA GLN A 471 23.50 -11.30 -33.06
C GLN A 471 24.22 -12.42 -32.28
N ASP A 472 24.82 -13.39 -32.97
CA ASP A 472 25.52 -14.55 -32.40
C ASP A 472 27.05 -14.44 -32.53
N VAL A 473 27.57 -13.27 -32.92
CA VAL A 473 28.99 -12.99 -33.06
C VAL A 473 29.41 -11.79 -32.19
N VAL A 474 30.65 -11.78 -31.71
CA VAL A 474 31.32 -10.61 -31.12
C VAL A 474 32.52 -10.21 -31.96
N TYR A 475 32.55 -8.96 -32.42
CA TYR A 475 33.67 -8.44 -33.19
C TYR A 475 34.72 -7.82 -32.28
N VAL A 476 35.98 -8.19 -32.53
CA VAL A 476 37.17 -7.68 -31.85
C VAL A 476 38.32 -7.49 -32.84
N GLN A 477 39.24 -6.59 -32.49
CA GLN A 477 40.50 -6.41 -33.18
C GLN A 477 41.53 -7.40 -32.63
N ARG A 478 42.11 -8.20 -33.51
CA ARG A 478 43.25 -9.07 -33.19
C ARG A 478 44.51 -8.25 -32.94
N SER A 479 45.50 -8.86 -32.29
CA SER A 479 46.79 -8.22 -32.03
C SER A 479 47.58 -7.84 -33.30
N ASP A 480 47.23 -8.37 -34.47
CA ASP A 480 47.80 -8.01 -35.77
C ASP A 480 47.02 -6.88 -36.49
N GLY A 481 45.99 -6.32 -35.85
CA GLY A 481 45.17 -5.23 -36.36
C GLY A 481 43.95 -5.67 -37.18
N ILE A 482 43.76 -6.97 -37.42
CA ILE A 482 42.62 -7.48 -38.20
C ILE A 482 41.37 -7.57 -37.31
N ILE A 483 40.24 -7.03 -37.79
CA ILE A 483 38.94 -7.22 -37.15
C ILE A 483 38.42 -8.62 -37.49
N VAL A 484 38.03 -9.37 -36.47
CA VAL A 484 37.44 -10.71 -36.61
C VAL A 484 36.15 -10.81 -35.82
N GLY A 485 35.21 -11.59 -36.34
CA GLY A 485 34.05 -12.05 -35.59
C GLY A 485 34.40 -13.33 -34.84
N LEU A 486 33.99 -13.43 -33.58
CA LEU A 486 34.07 -14.63 -32.78
C LEU A 486 32.66 -15.10 -32.41
N SER A 487 32.42 -16.41 -32.42
CA SER A 487 31.21 -17.03 -31.89
C SER A 487 30.96 -16.58 -30.44
N LEU A 488 29.75 -16.16 -30.11
CA LEU A 488 29.40 -15.79 -28.73
C LEU A 488 29.37 -16.98 -27.76
N ASP A 489 29.22 -18.20 -28.28
CA ASP A 489 29.09 -19.41 -27.47
C ASP A 489 30.43 -19.83 -26.86
N ASP A 490 31.50 -19.85 -27.65
CA ASP A 490 32.81 -20.38 -27.25
C ASP A 490 34.00 -19.44 -27.58
N LEU A 491 33.72 -18.26 -28.14
CA LEU A 491 34.75 -17.29 -28.57
C LEU A 491 35.74 -17.85 -29.61
N SER A 492 35.35 -18.87 -30.39
CA SER A 492 36.09 -19.33 -31.56
C SER A 492 35.88 -18.39 -32.75
N GLN A 493 36.82 -18.37 -33.70
CA GLN A 493 36.57 -17.76 -35.02
C GLN A 493 35.63 -18.61 -35.86
#